data_AF-A0A9D1J651-F1
#
_entry.id   AF-A0A9D1J651-F1
#
_cell.length_a   1.000
_cell.length_b   1.000
_cell.length_c   1.000
_cell.angle_alpha   90.00
_cell.angle_beta   90.00
_cell.angle_gamma   90.00
#
_symmetry.space_group_name_H-M   'P 1'
#
loop_
_entity.id
_entity.type
_entity.pdbx_description
1 polymer ?
#
loop_
_entity_poly.entity_id
_entity_poly.type
_entity_poly.pdbx_seq_one_letter_code
_entity_poly.pdbx_strand_id
1 'polypeptide(L)'
;LREDYCDGLGDCLPACPTDAISFEEREAPAYDEAAVLAAKAAKAEAHTGGCPGSRSRSFARPDTAQPEGEIPSELTQWPVQLRLAPTKAPYFDGADLLIAADCSAFSYAAFHRDFIRGRAALIGCPKLDPVDYSEKLAEIFRRNDIRRVSVVRMEVPCCGGLTLAVQKALAASGKDIPLSVTILSTDGQILRQG
;
A
#
# COMPACT_ATOMS: atom_id res chain seq x y z
N LEU A 1 2.04 -31.31 23.20
CA LEU A 1 1.10 -30.66 22.26
C LEU A 1 1.74 -30.73 20.88
N ARG A 2 1.15 -31.43 19.90
CA ARG A 2 1.67 -31.41 18.51
C ARG A 2 1.05 -30.19 17.80
N GLU A 3 1.87 -29.38 17.14
CA GLU A 3 1.46 -28.10 16.53
C GLU A 3 0.42 -28.26 15.42
N ASP A 4 0.34 -29.45 14.80
CA ASP A 4 -0.60 -29.77 13.73
C ASP A 4 -2.07 -29.88 14.19
N TYR A 5 -2.35 -29.78 15.49
CA TYR A 5 -3.70 -29.71 16.06
C TYR A 5 -4.11 -28.32 16.55
N CYS A 6 -3.27 -27.29 16.35
CA CYS A 6 -3.63 -25.92 16.72
C CYS A 6 -4.36 -25.23 15.55
N ASP A 7 -5.68 -25.14 15.64
CA ASP A 7 -6.54 -24.54 14.62
C ASP A 7 -6.77 -23.02 14.80
N GLY A 8 -6.23 -22.44 15.88
CA GLY A 8 -6.40 -21.03 16.23
C GLY A 8 -7.80 -20.66 16.73
N LEU A 9 -8.73 -21.62 16.83
CA LEU A 9 -10.11 -21.43 17.31
C LEU A 9 -10.32 -21.90 18.75
N GLY A 10 -9.26 -22.40 19.40
CA GLY A 10 -9.30 -22.77 20.81
C GLY A 10 -9.67 -24.23 21.07
N ASP A 11 -9.48 -25.13 20.10
CA ASP A 11 -9.64 -26.59 20.32
C ASP A 11 -8.69 -27.13 21.41
N CYS A 12 -7.67 -26.36 21.80
CA CYS A 12 -6.78 -26.61 22.92
C CYS A 12 -7.34 -26.18 24.29
N LEU A 13 -8.47 -25.45 24.35
CA LEU A 13 -9.10 -24.98 25.59
C LEU A 13 -9.72 -26.09 26.44
N PRO A 14 -10.44 -27.10 25.87
CA PRO A 14 -11.05 -28.16 26.68
C PRO A 14 -10.02 -29.10 27.32
N ALA A 15 -8.77 -29.10 26.84
CA ALA A 15 -7.72 -30.04 27.22
C ALA A 15 -6.49 -29.38 27.86
N CYS A 16 -6.54 -28.09 28.23
CA CYS A 16 -5.42 -27.38 28.85
C CYS A 16 -5.13 -27.97 30.25
N PRO A 17 -4.07 -28.80 30.44
CA PRO A 17 -4.03 -29.77 31.54
C PRO A 17 -3.40 -29.22 32.84
N THR A 18 -3.48 -27.91 33.11
CA THR A 18 -2.75 -27.30 34.24
C THR A 18 -3.48 -26.14 34.93
N ASP A 19 -4.82 -26.11 34.96
CA ASP A 19 -5.62 -25.04 35.60
C ASP A 19 -5.15 -23.60 35.25
N ALA A 20 -4.49 -23.44 34.09
CA ALA A 20 -3.85 -22.18 33.71
C ALA A 20 -4.89 -21.11 33.31
N ILE A 21 -6.12 -21.54 33.04
CA ILE A 21 -7.25 -20.71 32.64
C ILE A 21 -8.47 -21.22 33.41
N SER A 22 -9.15 -20.31 34.11
CA SER A 22 -10.46 -20.55 34.70
C SER A 22 -11.47 -19.61 34.04
N PHE A 23 -12.69 -20.09 33.83
CA PHE A 23 -13.78 -19.29 33.31
C PHE A 23 -14.59 -18.72 34.47
N GLU A 24 -14.74 -17.39 34.49
CA GLU A 24 -15.62 -16.71 35.43
C GLU A 24 -16.79 -16.12 34.65
N GLU A 25 -18.01 -16.59 34.94
CA GLU A 25 -19.23 -15.98 34.42
C GLU A 25 -19.57 -14.77 35.29
N ARG A 26 -19.59 -13.59 34.67
CA ARG A 26 -20.04 -12.35 35.29
C ARG A 26 -21.22 -11.81 34.50
N GLU A 27 -22.21 -11.30 35.22
CA GLU A 27 -23.34 -10.60 34.61
C GLU A 27 -22.82 -9.33 33.92
N ALA A 28 -22.92 -9.30 32.60
CA ALA A 28 -22.58 -8.14 31.80
C ALA A 28 -23.85 -7.34 31.47
N PRO A 29 -23.79 -6.00 31.43
CA PRO A 29 -24.88 -5.20 30.90
C PRO A 29 -25.26 -5.65 29.49
N ALA A 30 -26.55 -5.58 29.15
CA ALA A 30 -27.00 -5.84 27.79
C ALA A 30 -26.28 -4.94 26.78
N TYR A 31 -25.92 -5.50 25.62
CA TYR A 31 -25.26 -4.75 24.56
C TYR A 31 -26.16 -3.62 24.05
N ASP A 32 -25.73 -2.37 24.25
CA ASP A 32 -26.44 -1.18 23.76
C ASP A 32 -25.90 -0.76 22.40
N GLU A 33 -26.57 -1.23 21.34
CA GLU A 33 -26.22 -0.90 19.96
C GLU A 33 -26.30 0.60 19.67
N ALA A 34 -27.27 1.31 20.27
CA ALA A 34 -27.47 2.73 20.06
C ALA A 34 -26.33 3.56 20.70
N ALA A 35 -25.90 3.20 21.91
CA ALA A 35 -24.75 3.83 22.56
C ALA A 35 -23.45 3.58 21.77
N VAL A 36 -23.28 2.38 21.21
CA VAL A 36 -22.13 2.07 20.34
C VAL A 36 -22.15 2.93 19.07
N LEU A 37 -23.31 3.07 18.41
CA LEU A 37 -23.44 3.91 17.22
C LEU A 37 -23.20 5.39 17.53
N ALA A 38 -23.73 5.90 18.65
CA ALA A 38 -23.50 7.27 19.10
C ALA A 38 -22.02 7.53 19.43
N ALA A 39 -21.35 6.61 20.12
CA ALA A 39 -19.91 6.71 20.40
C ALA A 39 -19.05 6.65 19.13
N LYS A 40 -19.43 5.84 18.14
CA LYS A 40 -18.79 5.79 16.81
C LYS A 40 -18.97 7.12 16.06
N ALA A 41 -20.17 7.70 16.09
CA ALA A 41 -20.45 8.99 15.48
C ALA A 41 -19.65 10.12 16.14
N ALA A 42 -19.62 10.18 17.48
CA ALA A 42 -18.85 11.17 18.23
C ALA A 42 -17.32 11.05 18.00
N LYS A 43 -16.80 9.83 17.86
CA LYS A 43 -15.38 9.61 17.47
C LYS A 43 -15.08 10.01 16.03
N ALA A 44 -16.05 9.93 15.12
CA ALA A 44 -15.89 10.38 13.74
C ALA A 44 -15.73 11.92 13.66
N GLU A 45 -16.33 12.67 14.58
CA GLU A 45 -16.23 14.13 14.65
C GLU A 45 -14.95 14.63 15.36
N ALA A 46 -14.34 13.82 16.25
CA ALA A 46 -13.19 14.24 17.06
C ALA A 46 -11.83 14.26 16.33
N HIS A 47 -11.74 13.76 15.09
CA HIS A 47 -10.49 13.78 14.30
C HIS A 47 -10.58 14.77 13.14
N THR A 48 -10.56 16.07 13.45
CA THR A 48 -10.52 17.18 12.45
C THR A 48 -9.22 17.25 11.64
N GLY A 49 -8.23 16.41 11.96
CA GLY A 49 -7.06 16.17 11.12
C GLY A 49 -6.77 14.68 11.10
N GLY A 50 -7.16 13.99 10.03
CA GLY A 50 -7.00 12.54 9.87
C GLY A 50 -5.60 12.02 10.19
N CYS A 51 -5.47 10.68 10.33
CA CYS A 51 -4.21 10.01 10.68
C CYS A 51 -3.03 10.63 9.92
N PRO A 52 -1.92 11.02 10.57
CA PRO A 52 -0.74 11.59 9.90
C PRO A 52 -0.26 10.74 8.71
N GLY A 53 -0.44 9.42 8.80
CA GLY A 53 -0.13 8.48 7.72
C GLY A 53 -0.96 8.64 6.44
N SER A 54 -2.08 9.37 6.50
CA SER A 54 -2.97 9.64 5.36
C SER A 54 -2.99 11.11 4.95
N ARG A 55 -2.27 11.99 5.67
CA ARG A 55 -2.24 13.43 5.35
C ARG A 55 -1.38 13.67 4.11
N SER A 56 -2.00 14.14 3.02
CA SER A 56 -1.25 14.42 1.79
C SER A 56 -0.24 15.54 1.95
N ARG A 57 0.97 15.31 1.45
CA ARG A 57 2.09 16.26 1.46
C ARG A 57 2.88 16.13 0.16
N SER A 58 3.42 17.25 -0.29
CA SER A 58 4.42 17.30 -1.36
C SER A 58 5.75 17.75 -0.78
N PHE A 59 6.84 17.18 -1.28
CA PHE A 59 8.21 17.50 -0.91
C PHE A 59 8.90 18.12 -2.11
N ALA A 60 9.41 19.34 -1.96
CA ALA A 60 10.27 19.94 -2.97
C ALA A 60 11.63 19.21 -2.98
N ARG A 61 12.07 18.75 -4.15
CA ARG A 61 13.40 18.18 -4.37
C ARG A 61 14.15 19.10 -5.32
N PRO A 62 14.95 20.05 -4.80
CA PRO A 62 15.76 20.91 -5.65
C PRO A 62 16.87 20.08 -6.32
N ASP A 63 17.16 20.41 -7.57
CA ASP A 63 18.19 19.75 -8.37
C ASP A 63 19.57 20.31 -8.00
N THR A 64 20.03 19.99 -6.79
CA THR A 64 21.34 20.43 -6.27
C THR A 64 22.37 19.33 -6.44
N ALA A 65 23.58 19.71 -6.84
CA ALA A 65 24.74 18.83 -6.88
C ALA A 65 24.92 18.11 -5.53
N GLN A 66 24.90 16.79 -5.57
CA GLN A 66 24.94 15.92 -4.40
C GLN A 66 26.40 15.73 -3.95
N PRO A 67 26.68 15.68 -2.64
CA PRO A 67 27.98 15.26 -2.16
C PRO A 67 28.29 13.82 -2.59
N GLU A 68 29.55 13.57 -2.97
CA GLU A 68 30.00 12.23 -3.36
C GLU A 68 29.76 11.23 -2.22
N GLY A 69 29.08 10.13 -2.53
CA GLY A 69 28.83 9.02 -1.61
C GLY A 69 27.49 9.03 -0.88
N GLU A 70 26.69 10.10 -0.95
CA GLU A 70 25.34 10.13 -0.37
C GLU A 70 24.25 9.74 -1.39
N ILE A 71 23.29 8.92 -0.96
CA ILE A 71 22.07 8.61 -1.74
C ILE A 71 20.92 9.39 -1.13
N PRO A 72 20.45 10.48 -1.77
CA PRO A 72 19.37 11.29 -1.24
C PRO A 72 18.03 10.56 -1.37
N SER A 73 17.07 10.98 -0.55
CA SER A 73 15.67 10.61 -0.78
C SER A 73 15.13 11.32 -2.01
N GLU A 74 14.75 10.54 -3.01
CA GLU A 74 14.08 11.00 -4.23
C GLU A 74 12.56 11.16 -4.08
N LEU A 75 12.01 10.89 -2.88
CA LEU A 75 10.56 10.88 -2.66
C LEU A 75 9.99 12.31 -2.71
N THR A 76 9.01 12.56 -3.57
CA THR A 76 8.39 13.87 -3.80
C THR A 76 7.03 14.04 -3.15
N GLN A 77 6.44 12.97 -2.59
CA GLN A 77 5.11 13.05 -1.99
C GLN A 77 4.86 12.02 -0.87
N TRP A 78 3.81 12.29 -0.08
CA TRP A 78 3.25 11.39 0.92
C TRP A 78 1.72 11.47 0.89
N PRO A 79 0.98 10.38 1.14
CA PRO A 79 1.46 9.02 1.39
C PRO A 79 1.83 8.25 0.12
N VAL A 80 2.71 7.25 0.28
CA VAL A 80 3.10 6.34 -0.81
C VAL A 80 2.25 5.09 -0.86
N GLN A 81 1.58 4.71 0.24
CA GLN A 81 0.72 3.54 0.26
C GLN A 81 -0.51 3.77 -0.64
N LEU A 82 -0.69 2.93 -1.66
CA LEU A 82 -1.75 3.07 -2.67
C LEU A 82 -3.14 3.13 -2.03
N ARG A 83 -3.35 2.39 -0.93
CA ARG A 83 -4.61 2.44 -0.16
C ARG A 83 -4.85 3.78 0.55
N LEU A 84 -3.80 4.49 0.92
CA LEU A 84 -3.89 5.76 1.67
C LEU A 84 -3.86 6.99 0.76
N ALA A 85 -3.20 6.92 -0.39
CA ALA A 85 -3.10 8.06 -1.30
C ALA A 85 -4.49 8.53 -1.77
N PRO A 86 -4.82 9.83 -1.74
CA PRO A 86 -6.08 10.31 -2.31
C PRO A 86 -6.17 10.00 -3.80
N THR A 87 -7.37 9.86 -4.34
CA THR A 87 -7.55 9.63 -5.78
C THR A 87 -7.30 10.87 -6.63
N LYS A 88 -7.30 12.06 -6.03
CA LYS A 88 -6.93 13.33 -6.66
C LYS A 88 -6.01 14.10 -5.72
N ALA A 89 -4.77 14.34 -6.15
CA ALA A 89 -3.77 15.07 -5.38
C ALA A 89 -2.88 15.90 -6.33
N PRO A 90 -2.39 17.08 -5.91
CA PRO A 90 -1.61 17.96 -6.78
C PRO A 90 -0.36 17.31 -7.38
N TYR A 91 0.26 16.37 -6.66
CA TYR A 91 1.46 15.66 -7.13
C TYR A 91 1.21 14.62 -8.22
N PHE A 92 -0.05 14.38 -8.61
CA PHE A 92 -0.38 13.53 -9.76
C PHE A 92 -0.56 14.32 -11.06
N ASP A 93 -0.67 15.64 -10.99
CA ASP A 93 -0.91 16.45 -12.18
C ASP A 93 0.35 16.55 -13.04
N GLY A 94 0.26 16.15 -14.31
CA GLY A 94 1.38 16.08 -15.24
C GLY A 94 2.49 15.10 -14.83
N ALA A 95 2.21 14.14 -13.93
CA ALA A 95 3.24 13.31 -13.31
C ALA A 95 3.60 12.06 -14.14
N ASP A 96 4.85 11.63 -14.01
CA ASP A 96 5.21 10.22 -14.25
C ASP A 96 4.93 9.44 -12.96
N LEU A 97 4.15 8.37 -13.06
CA LEU A 97 3.69 7.60 -11.91
C LEU A 97 4.42 6.25 -11.83
N LEU A 98 5.11 6.02 -10.71
CA LEU A 98 5.63 4.72 -10.32
C LEU A 98 4.59 3.98 -9.46
N ILE A 99 4.30 2.73 -9.80
CA ILE A 99 3.50 1.81 -8.98
C ILE A 99 4.34 0.58 -8.68
N ALA A 100 4.72 0.37 -7.43
CA ALA A 100 5.70 -0.64 -7.06
C ALA A 100 5.17 -1.65 -6.04
N ALA A 101 5.65 -2.88 -6.11
CA ALA A 101 5.42 -3.87 -5.06
C ALA A 101 6.15 -3.45 -3.77
N ASP A 102 5.55 -3.63 -2.60
CA ASP A 102 6.13 -3.19 -1.31
C ASP A 102 7.56 -3.68 -1.08
N CYS A 103 7.84 -4.94 -1.42
CA CYS A 103 9.16 -5.53 -1.24
C CYS A 103 10.22 -5.02 -2.23
N SER A 104 9.83 -4.40 -3.35
CA SER A 104 10.78 -4.00 -4.41
C SER A 104 11.81 -2.97 -3.95
N ALA A 105 11.39 -1.99 -3.15
CA ALA A 105 12.28 -0.96 -2.62
C ALA A 105 13.28 -1.50 -1.58
N PHE A 106 12.95 -2.61 -0.93
CA PHE A 106 13.84 -3.29 0.01
C PHE A 106 14.77 -4.29 -0.68
N SER A 107 14.34 -4.87 -1.81
CA SER A 107 15.15 -5.81 -2.58
C SER A 107 16.17 -5.12 -3.51
N TYR A 108 15.85 -3.94 -4.07
CA TYR A 108 16.72 -3.24 -5.01
C TYR A 108 17.40 -2.02 -4.38
N ALA A 109 18.70 -2.08 -4.13
CA ALA A 109 19.42 -1.08 -3.34
C ALA A 109 19.30 0.36 -3.89
N ALA A 110 19.31 0.54 -5.21
CA ALA A 110 19.28 1.86 -5.84
C ALA A 110 17.86 2.34 -6.18
N PHE A 111 16.83 1.86 -5.47
CA PHE A 111 15.43 2.05 -5.86
C PHE A 111 15.01 3.51 -5.97
N HIS A 112 15.47 4.35 -5.03
CA HIS A 112 15.18 5.78 -5.08
C HIS A 112 15.72 6.41 -6.36
N ARG A 113 17.00 6.16 -6.66
CA ARG A 113 17.70 6.73 -7.81
C ARG A 113 17.09 6.30 -9.14
N ASP A 114 16.80 5.01 -9.28
CA ASP A 114 16.47 4.42 -10.59
C ASP A 114 14.95 4.42 -10.86
N PHE A 115 14.14 4.26 -9.81
CA PHE A 115 12.68 4.14 -9.94
C PHE A 115 11.89 5.33 -9.37
N ILE A 116 12.30 5.97 -8.27
CA ILE A 116 11.52 7.07 -7.68
C ILE A 116 11.88 8.43 -8.28
N ARG A 117 13.14 8.69 -8.63
CA ARG A 117 13.61 9.97 -9.14
C ARG A 117 12.71 10.51 -10.26
N GLY A 118 12.18 11.71 -10.05
CA GLY A 118 11.32 12.41 -11.00
C GLY A 118 9.90 11.86 -11.13
N ARG A 119 9.49 10.91 -10.27
CA ARG A 119 8.18 10.24 -10.33
C ARG A 119 7.40 10.40 -9.03
N ALA A 120 6.08 10.45 -9.13
CA ALA A 120 5.22 10.20 -7.98
C ALA A 120 5.19 8.68 -7.73
N ALA A 121 5.45 8.24 -6.51
CA ALA A 121 5.55 6.82 -6.16
C ALA A 121 4.37 6.28 -5.33
N LEU A 122 3.70 5.25 -5.83
CA LEU A 122 2.73 4.46 -5.08
C LEU A 122 3.25 3.05 -4.85
N ILE A 123 2.99 2.48 -3.67
CA ILE A 123 3.33 1.10 -3.33
C ILE A 123 2.09 0.31 -2.92
N GLY A 124 2.10 -0.99 -3.18
CA GLY A 124 1.09 -1.91 -2.65
C GLY A 124 1.46 -3.38 -2.89
N CYS A 125 0.88 -4.28 -2.08
CA CYS A 125 1.11 -5.71 -2.17
C CYS A 125 -0.22 -6.47 -2.30
N PRO A 126 -0.60 -6.92 -3.52
CA PRO A 126 -1.87 -7.64 -3.73
C PRO A 126 -2.06 -8.90 -2.88
N LYS A 127 -0.98 -9.46 -2.31
CA LYS A 127 -1.04 -10.60 -1.38
C LYS A 127 -1.43 -10.19 0.04
N LEU A 128 -1.01 -9.00 0.48
CA LEU A 128 -1.22 -8.53 1.85
C LEU A 128 -2.42 -7.59 1.96
N ASP A 129 -2.77 -6.95 0.86
CA ASP A 129 -3.87 -6.01 0.79
C ASP A 129 -5.15 -6.72 0.35
N PRO A 130 -6.19 -6.79 1.20
CA PRO A 130 -7.47 -7.43 0.87
C PRO A 130 -8.35 -6.50 0.01
N VAL A 131 -7.79 -5.90 -1.04
CA VAL A 131 -8.49 -4.97 -1.93
C VAL A 131 -8.07 -5.16 -3.38
N ASP A 132 -8.98 -4.90 -4.32
CA ASP A 132 -8.64 -4.75 -5.74
C ASP A 132 -8.13 -3.34 -6.00
N TYR A 133 -6.88 -3.24 -6.46
CA TYR A 133 -6.26 -1.96 -6.78
C TYR A 133 -6.78 -1.30 -8.06
N SER A 134 -7.39 -2.07 -8.96
CA SER A 134 -7.78 -1.60 -10.29
C SER A 134 -8.79 -0.46 -10.22
N GLU A 135 -9.77 -0.52 -9.31
CA GLU A 135 -10.79 0.52 -9.17
C GLU A 135 -10.19 1.87 -8.75
N LYS A 136 -9.36 1.85 -7.71
CA LYS A 136 -8.73 3.06 -7.18
C LYS A 136 -7.75 3.66 -8.17
N LEU A 137 -6.95 2.82 -8.82
CA LEU A 137 -6.02 3.23 -9.87
C LEU A 137 -6.77 3.83 -11.07
N ALA A 138 -7.88 3.23 -11.49
CA ALA A 138 -8.70 3.78 -12.57
C ALA A 138 -9.19 5.19 -12.22
N GLU A 139 -9.60 5.41 -10.96
CA GLU A 139 -10.02 6.72 -10.51
C GLU A 139 -8.87 7.74 -10.46
N ILE A 140 -7.68 7.32 -10.04
CA ILE A 140 -6.48 8.17 -10.12
C ILE A 140 -6.20 8.55 -11.59
N PHE A 141 -6.25 7.59 -12.51
CA PHE A 141 -5.98 7.87 -13.93
C PHE A 141 -7.04 8.79 -14.54
N ARG A 142 -8.33 8.60 -14.23
CA ARG A 142 -9.40 9.49 -14.73
C ARG A 142 -9.25 10.92 -14.23
N ARG A 143 -8.96 11.10 -12.94
CA ARG A 143 -9.01 12.41 -12.27
C ARG A 143 -7.76 13.26 -12.39
N ASN A 144 -6.66 12.72 -12.90
CA ASN A 144 -5.36 13.40 -12.96
C ASN A 144 -4.71 13.17 -14.33
N ASP A 145 -3.87 14.10 -14.76
CA ASP A 145 -3.16 13.98 -16.04
C ASP A 145 -1.81 13.28 -15.85
N ILE A 146 -1.85 11.95 -15.92
CA ILE A 146 -0.67 11.09 -15.80
C ILE A 146 -0.01 10.94 -17.17
N ARG A 147 1.28 11.26 -17.28
CA ARG A 147 2.02 11.17 -18.55
C ARG A 147 2.48 9.76 -18.87
N ARG A 148 2.82 8.98 -17.84
CA ARG A 148 3.34 7.62 -17.95
C ARG A 148 3.08 6.85 -16.67
N VAL A 149 2.83 5.56 -16.79
CA VAL A 149 2.83 4.62 -15.66
C VAL A 149 4.00 3.66 -15.81
N SER A 150 4.77 3.50 -14.74
CA SER A 150 5.81 2.48 -14.63
C SER A 150 5.50 1.58 -13.45
N VAL A 151 5.52 0.26 -13.70
CA VAL A 151 5.32 -0.75 -12.68
C VAL A 151 6.65 -1.40 -12.35
N VAL A 152 6.97 -1.53 -11.07
CA VAL A 152 8.10 -2.35 -10.61
C VAL A 152 7.57 -3.46 -9.73
N ARG A 153 7.78 -4.70 -10.14
CA ARG A 153 7.28 -5.88 -9.43
C ARG A 153 8.37 -6.92 -9.25
N MET A 154 8.17 -7.81 -8.28
CA MET A 154 9.04 -8.97 -8.11
C MET A 154 8.63 -10.11 -9.06
N GLU A 155 9.56 -11.00 -9.37
CA GLU A 155 9.37 -12.20 -10.22
C GLU A 155 8.32 -13.16 -9.67
N VAL A 156 8.15 -13.17 -8.34
CA VAL A 156 7.20 -14.05 -7.66
C VAL A 156 5.76 -13.81 -8.12
N PRO A 157 4.94 -14.88 -8.20
CA PRO A 157 3.61 -14.83 -8.81
C PRO A 157 2.66 -13.87 -8.10
N CYS A 158 2.80 -13.69 -6.79
CA CYS A 158 1.94 -12.79 -6.01
C CYS A 158 2.02 -11.32 -6.47
N CYS A 159 3.13 -10.90 -7.07
CA CYS A 159 3.28 -9.53 -7.57
C CYS A 159 2.66 -9.34 -8.98
N GLY A 160 2.27 -10.42 -9.67
CA GLY A 160 1.62 -10.34 -10.98
C GLY A 160 0.25 -9.66 -10.93
N GLY A 161 -0.45 -9.76 -9.78
CA GLY A 161 -1.72 -9.07 -9.55
C GLY A 161 -1.61 -7.55 -9.64
N LEU A 162 -0.44 -6.96 -9.33
CA LEU A 162 -0.24 -5.52 -9.39
C LEU A 162 -0.22 -5.02 -10.85
N THR A 163 0.52 -5.71 -11.73
CA THR A 163 0.54 -5.41 -13.17
C THR A 163 -0.85 -5.54 -13.77
N LEU A 164 -1.58 -6.61 -13.43
CA LEU A 164 -2.94 -6.82 -13.91
C LEU A 164 -3.89 -5.70 -13.45
N ALA A 165 -3.80 -5.29 -12.18
CA ALA A 165 -4.62 -4.20 -11.65
C ALA A 165 -4.36 -2.88 -12.39
N VAL A 166 -3.10 -2.57 -12.69
CA VAL A 166 -2.72 -1.38 -13.47
C VAL A 166 -3.25 -1.45 -14.89
N GLN A 167 -3.11 -2.58 -15.58
CA GLN A 167 -3.63 -2.76 -16.94
C GLN A 167 -5.15 -2.61 -17.00
N LYS A 168 -5.88 -3.23 -16.07
CA LYS A 168 -7.33 -3.07 -15.94
C LYS A 168 -7.71 -1.62 -15.67
N ALA A 169 -6.99 -0.96 -14.78
CA ALA A 169 -7.23 0.43 -14.43
C ALA A 169 -7.03 1.38 -15.61
N LEU A 170 -5.97 1.18 -16.40
CA LEU A 170 -5.72 1.95 -17.62
C LEU A 170 -6.87 1.78 -18.62
N ALA A 171 -7.25 0.53 -18.91
CA ALA A 171 -8.39 0.24 -19.79
C ALA A 171 -9.69 0.88 -19.28
N ALA A 172 -9.98 0.79 -17.98
CA ALA A 172 -11.17 1.35 -17.36
C ALA A 172 -11.12 2.89 -17.17
N SER A 173 -9.95 3.51 -17.35
CA SER A 173 -9.80 4.97 -17.28
C SER A 173 -10.18 5.66 -18.58
N GLY A 174 -10.11 4.94 -19.70
CA GLY A 174 -10.30 5.51 -21.04
C GLY A 174 -9.17 6.45 -21.50
N LYS A 175 -8.09 6.59 -20.72
CA LYS A 175 -6.91 7.38 -21.11
C LYS A 175 -5.86 6.50 -21.78
N ASP A 176 -5.24 7.03 -22.82
CA ASP A 176 -4.07 6.43 -23.46
C ASP A 176 -2.80 6.87 -22.72
N ILE A 177 -2.35 6.04 -21.76
CA ILE A 177 -1.18 6.32 -20.94
C ILE A 177 -0.15 5.21 -21.18
N PRO A 178 1.08 5.53 -21.61
CA PRO A 178 2.14 4.55 -21.78
C PRO A 178 2.43 3.80 -20.48
N LEU A 179 2.47 2.47 -20.56
CA LEU A 179 2.78 1.56 -19.46
C LEU A 179 4.13 0.88 -19.71
N SER A 180 5.02 0.88 -18.71
CA SER A 180 6.18 -0.01 -18.66
C SER A 180 6.18 -0.86 -17.40
N VAL A 181 6.76 -2.06 -17.47
CA VAL A 181 6.87 -3.03 -16.38
C VAL A 181 8.32 -3.49 -16.25
N THR A 182 8.89 -3.29 -15.06
CA THR A 182 10.19 -3.84 -14.67
C THR A 182 9.97 -4.99 -13.70
N ILE A 183 10.65 -6.12 -13.95
CA ILE A 183 10.61 -7.30 -13.09
C ILE A 183 11.96 -7.44 -12.38
N LEU A 184 11.91 -7.48 -11.05
CA LEU A 184 13.04 -7.73 -10.18
C LEU A 184 13.05 -9.20 -9.73
N SER A 185 14.22 -9.82 -9.66
CA SER A 185 14.40 -11.10 -8.98
C SER A 185 14.26 -10.95 -7.46
N THR A 186 14.11 -12.07 -6.77
CA THR A 186 14.04 -12.12 -5.30
C THR A 186 15.31 -11.63 -4.58
N ASP A 187 16.46 -11.64 -5.26
CA ASP A 187 17.74 -11.10 -4.79
C ASP A 187 18.07 -9.70 -5.32
N GLY A 188 17.12 -9.04 -6.00
CA GLY A 188 17.25 -7.62 -6.36
C GLY A 188 17.94 -7.32 -7.69
N GLN A 189 18.05 -8.29 -8.60
CA GLN A 189 18.52 -8.08 -9.97
C GLN A 189 17.36 -7.70 -10.90
N ILE A 190 17.63 -6.91 -11.95
CA ILE A 190 16.64 -6.62 -12.99
C ILE A 190 16.62 -7.79 -13.97
N LEU A 191 15.47 -8.45 -14.12
CA LEU A 191 15.29 -9.57 -15.04
C LEU A 191 14.72 -9.16 -16.39
N ARG A 192 13.78 -8.20 -16.40
CA ARG A 192 13.12 -7.73 -17.62
C ARG A 192 12.67 -6.28 -17.47
N GLN A 193 12.78 -5.53 -18.55
CA GLN A 193 12.25 -4.18 -18.70
C GLN A 193 11.51 -4.10 -20.05
N GLY A 194 10.24 -3.70 -20.05
CA GLY A 194 9.43 -3.59 -21.26
C GLY A 194 8.17 -2.77 -21.06
#